data_AF-A0A183DWG5-F1
#
_entry.id   AF-A0A183DWG5-F1
#
_cell.length_a   1.000
_cell.length_b   1.000
_cell.length_c   1.000
_cell.angle_alpha   90.00
_cell.angle_beta   90.00
_cell.angle_gamma   90.00
#
_symmetry.space_group_name_H-M   'P 1'
#
loop_
_entity.id
_entity.type
_entity.pdbx_description
1 polymer ?
#
loop_
_entity_poly.entity_id
_entity_poly.type
_entity_poly.pdbx_seq_one_letter_code
_entity_poly.pdbx_strand_id
1 'polypeptide(L)'
;MPSNECSASVSMEVDEGARKLFSKIQEAESLLQRVCTYFAEVEGSEKLQNKLKAELKFLNGLRDVTPSILERYLATSNVTHFRGLLDVAMRRLPSCTAFYKSFPEHPGIGTKRQIDLVVDDGATWMAQNHQYFFKPPEVVFEFVNGVPDMLARKLELIGVKVIGREVDINDVVKLPVDFSLHDACSDMLKGLETRCVESRHCEIEGSSVDTINLDVTAVFVLISSLTHENGAQYDYDSQLLNAQAAQERKKPALPLLLKAIKDKRLIICRTAYNSVQSILSTVAGPGEKARANELFKKVEIVEDKLSDRTATLKLSDQINERAKVIFGTGDYYKAVTATANRHFVFAAISQVW
;
A
#
# COMPACT_ATOMS: atom_id res chain seq x y z
N MET A 1 57.57 5.14 -22.66
CA MET A 1 56.62 6.23 -22.98
C MET A 1 55.19 5.70 -22.85
N PRO A 2 54.59 5.69 -21.63
CA PRO A 2 53.15 5.50 -21.46
C PRO A 2 52.57 6.76 -20.78
N SER A 3 52.09 7.73 -21.56
CA SER A 3 51.49 8.95 -20.99
C SER A 3 50.38 9.58 -21.82
N ASN A 4 49.88 8.91 -22.88
CA ASN A 4 48.86 9.48 -23.78
C ASN A 4 47.49 8.78 -23.77
N GLU A 5 47.32 7.62 -23.14
CA GLU A 5 46.01 6.94 -23.11
C GLU A 5 45.11 7.43 -21.96
N CYS A 6 45.69 7.86 -20.83
CA CYS A 6 44.94 8.33 -19.66
C CYS A 6 44.38 9.76 -19.85
N SER A 7 45.00 10.59 -20.70
CA SER A 7 44.54 11.95 -20.98
C SER A 7 43.35 11.98 -21.95
N ALA A 8 43.25 11.02 -22.87
CA ALA A 8 42.17 10.94 -23.85
C ALA A 8 40.84 10.49 -23.22
N SER A 9 40.86 9.51 -22.31
CA SER A 9 39.66 9.02 -21.61
C SER A 9 39.06 10.08 -20.69
N VAL A 10 39.89 10.80 -19.92
CA VAL A 10 39.46 11.90 -19.04
C VAL A 10 38.87 13.06 -19.85
N SER A 11 39.46 13.38 -21.01
CA SER A 11 38.95 14.46 -21.88
C SER A 11 37.58 14.12 -22.49
N MET A 12 37.32 12.86 -22.82
CA MET A 12 36.02 12.41 -23.33
C MET A 12 34.93 12.37 -22.25
N GLU A 13 35.25 11.97 -21.02
CA GLU A 13 34.30 11.99 -19.89
C GLU A 13 33.90 13.42 -19.47
N VAL A 14 34.85 14.35 -19.50
CA VAL A 14 34.59 15.78 -19.24
C VAL A 14 33.62 16.36 -20.27
N ASP A 15 33.80 16.02 -21.55
CA ASP A 15 32.97 16.50 -22.65
C ASP A 15 31.53 15.92 -22.59
N GLU A 16 31.38 14.63 -22.26
CA GLU A 16 30.06 14.00 -22.13
C GLU A 16 29.25 14.53 -20.93
N GLY A 17 29.90 14.75 -19.77
CA GLY A 17 29.25 15.36 -18.61
C GLY A 17 28.77 16.78 -18.88
N ALA A 18 29.58 17.59 -19.58
CA ALA A 18 29.23 18.94 -19.97
C ALA A 18 28.04 18.97 -20.94
N ARG A 19 27.99 18.05 -21.92
CA ARG A 19 26.83 17.91 -22.83
C ARG A 19 25.55 17.54 -22.10
N LYS A 20 25.60 16.57 -21.16
CA LYS A 20 24.45 16.18 -20.34
C LYS A 20 23.94 17.33 -19.48
N LEU A 21 24.85 18.11 -18.88
CA LEU A 21 24.50 19.30 -18.11
C LEU A 21 23.80 20.35 -18.98
N PHE A 22 24.38 20.65 -20.15
CA PHE A 22 23.81 21.61 -21.09
C PHE A 22 22.40 21.20 -21.54
N SER A 23 22.20 19.92 -21.88
CA SER A 23 20.89 19.37 -22.25
C SER A 23 19.85 19.56 -21.13
N LYS A 24 20.21 19.28 -19.87
CA LYS A 24 19.30 19.49 -18.73
C LYS A 24 18.96 20.96 -18.48
N ILE A 25 19.91 21.87 -18.69
CA ILE A 25 19.65 23.31 -18.59
C ILE A 25 18.64 23.74 -19.66
N GLN A 26 18.85 23.34 -20.91
CA GLN A 26 17.92 23.64 -22.00
C GLN A 26 16.53 23.06 -21.76
N GLU A 27 16.45 21.84 -21.22
CA GLU A 27 15.19 21.21 -20.86
C GLU A 27 14.47 22.01 -19.77
N ALA A 28 15.17 22.41 -18.70
CA ALA A 28 14.59 23.20 -17.62
C ALA A 28 14.13 24.60 -18.09
N GLU A 29 14.87 25.25 -19.00
CA GLU A 29 14.47 26.52 -19.63
C GLU A 29 13.19 26.36 -20.46
N SER A 30 13.12 25.30 -21.27
CA SER A 30 11.94 24.96 -22.07
C SER A 30 10.70 24.69 -21.19
N LEU A 31 10.88 23.95 -20.09
CA LEU A 31 9.80 23.71 -19.12
C LEU A 31 9.31 25.02 -18.48
N LEU A 32 10.22 25.90 -18.08
CA LEU A 32 9.87 27.19 -17.51
C LEU A 32 9.06 28.04 -18.52
N GLN A 33 9.50 28.08 -19.77
CA GLN A 33 8.77 28.79 -20.83
C GLN A 33 7.37 28.22 -21.05
N ARG A 34 7.22 26.89 -21.08
CA ARG A 34 5.93 26.20 -21.21
C ARG A 34 4.99 26.53 -20.04
N VAL A 35 5.49 26.56 -18.80
CA VAL A 35 4.69 26.95 -17.62
C VAL A 35 4.18 28.39 -17.77
N CYS A 36 5.05 29.33 -18.14
CA CYS A 36 4.67 30.72 -18.35
C CYS A 36 3.67 30.91 -19.50
N THR A 37 3.73 30.06 -20.53
CA THR A 37 2.87 30.20 -21.72
C THR A 37 1.49 29.60 -21.51
N TYR A 38 1.42 28.39 -20.96
CA TYR A 38 0.18 27.61 -20.93
C TYR A 38 -0.52 27.61 -19.57
N PHE A 39 0.18 27.96 -18.49
CA PHE A 39 -0.31 27.81 -17.12
C PHE A 39 -0.16 29.07 -16.27
N ALA A 40 0.04 30.24 -16.88
CA ALA A 40 0.24 31.50 -16.15
C ALA A 40 -0.86 31.75 -15.08
N GLU A 41 -2.12 31.55 -15.46
CA GLU A 41 -3.30 31.80 -14.63
C GLU A 41 -3.68 30.64 -13.70
N VAL A 42 -2.98 29.51 -13.77
CA VAL A 42 -3.29 28.34 -12.93
C VAL A 42 -2.75 28.53 -11.51
N GLU A 43 -3.56 28.21 -10.50
CA GLU A 43 -3.17 28.35 -9.09
C GLU A 43 -1.84 27.63 -8.83
N GLY A 44 -0.87 28.31 -8.20
CA GLY A 44 0.43 27.72 -7.86
C GLY A 44 1.41 27.58 -9.02
N SER A 45 1.09 28.08 -10.21
CA SER A 45 2.02 28.18 -11.35
C SER A 45 3.31 28.92 -10.97
N GLU A 46 3.22 30.01 -10.20
CA GLU A 46 4.36 30.78 -9.72
C GLU A 46 5.29 29.94 -8.83
N LYS A 47 4.73 29.03 -8.02
CA LYS A 47 5.53 28.11 -7.19
C LYS A 47 6.32 27.13 -8.05
N LEU A 48 5.70 26.58 -9.10
CA LEU A 48 6.40 25.71 -10.06
C LEU A 48 7.49 26.49 -10.80
N GLN A 49 7.22 27.73 -11.23
CA GLN A 49 8.22 28.60 -11.85
C GLN A 49 9.42 28.85 -10.93
N ASN A 50 9.17 29.14 -9.65
CA ASN A 50 10.24 29.39 -8.67
C ASN A 50 11.07 28.13 -8.40
N LYS A 51 10.46 26.95 -8.38
CA LYS A 51 11.18 25.67 -8.27
C LYS A 51 12.04 25.39 -9.52
N LEU A 52 11.52 25.64 -10.72
CA LEU A 52 12.29 25.53 -11.97
C LEU A 52 13.46 26.53 -12.03
N LYS A 53 13.25 27.78 -11.59
CA LYS A 53 14.32 28.79 -11.49
C LYS A 53 15.40 28.38 -10.48
N ALA A 54 15.03 27.78 -9.36
CA ALA A 54 15.97 27.25 -8.38
C ALA A 54 16.79 26.09 -8.95
N GLU A 55 16.15 25.17 -9.68
CA GLU A 55 16.82 24.07 -10.37
C GLU A 55 17.79 24.59 -11.45
N LEU A 56 17.38 25.58 -12.24
CA LEU A 56 18.25 26.23 -13.23
C LEU A 56 19.46 26.89 -12.57
N LYS A 57 19.28 27.55 -11.43
CA LYS A 57 20.39 28.14 -10.66
C LYS A 57 21.35 27.06 -10.17
N PHE A 58 20.80 25.93 -9.68
CA PHE A 58 21.59 24.78 -9.26
C PHE A 58 22.41 24.21 -10.42
N LEU A 59 21.77 23.88 -11.55
CA LEU A 59 22.45 23.33 -12.74
C LEU A 59 23.51 24.29 -13.29
N ASN A 60 23.22 25.59 -13.37
CA ASN A 60 24.22 26.57 -13.81
C ASN A 60 25.43 26.67 -12.87
N GLY A 61 25.25 26.36 -11.58
CA GLY A 61 26.34 26.27 -10.61
C GLY A 61 27.23 25.02 -10.76
N LEU A 62 26.85 24.06 -11.61
CA LEU A 62 27.61 22.81 -11.82
C LEU A 62 28.63 22.90 -12.97
N ARG A 63 28.74 24.04 -13.65
CA ARG A 63 29.60 24.21 -14.85
C ARG A 63 31.08 23.94 -14.59
N ASP A 64 31.56 24.23 -13.37
CA ASP A 64 32.97 24.11 -12.98
C ASP A 64 33.24 22.91 -12.05
N VAL A 65 32.30 21.97 -11.96
CA VAL A 65 32.38 20.80 -11.05
C VAL A 65 33.10 19.63 -11.73
N THR A 66 33.82 18.81 -10.95
CA THR A 66 34.52 17.64 -11.47
C THR A 66 33.55 16.61 -12.07
N PRO A 67 33.91 15.88 -13.14
CA PRO A 67 32.99 14.98 -13.86
C PRO A 67 32.31 13.92 -12.99
N SER A 68 33.05 13.31 -12.06
CA SER A 68 32.52 12.27 -11.16
C SER A 68 31.47 12.78 -10.17
N ILE A 69 31.57 14.05 -9.78
CA ILE A 69 30.61 14.73 -8.91
C ILE A 69 29.42 15.23 -9.76
N LEU A 70 29.71 15.74 -10.95
CA LEU A 70 28.72 16.21 -11.92
C LEU A 70 27.70 15.11 -12.26
N GLU A 71 28.14 13.90 -12.57
CA GLU A 71 27.22 12.80 -12.88
C GLU A 71 26.27 12.45 -11.72
N ARG A 72 26.74 12.49 -10.47
CA ARG A 72 25.89 12.25 -9.29
C ARG A 72 24.82 13.33 -9.12
N TYR A 73 25.16 14.59 -9.37
CA TYR A 73 24.20 15.69 -9.31
C TYR A 73 23.23 15.68 -10.50
N LEU A 74 23.69 15.33 -11.70
CA LEU A 74 22.81 15.18 -12.86
C LEU A 74 21.81 14.04 -12.67
N ALA A 75 22.21 12.93 -12.04
CA ALA A 75 21.33 11.80 -11.73
C ALA A 75 20.21 12.15 -10.74
N THR A 76 20.43 13.15 -9.88
CA THR A 76 19.48 13.58 -8.83
C THR A 76 18.72 14.86 -9.18
N SER A 77 18.91 15.39 -10.38
CA SER A 77 18.25 16.60 -10.87
C SER A 77 16.72 16.44 -10.98
N ASN A 78 16.00 17.46 -10.52
CA ASN A 78 14.54 17.48 -10.52
C ASN A 78 13.91 17.77 -11.89
N VAL A 79 14.72 18.07 -12.92
CA VAL A 79 14.22 18.38 -14.27
C VAL A 79 13.30 17.30 -14.81
N THR A 80 13.64 16.03 -14.59
CA THR A 80 12.81 14.88 -15.01
C THR A 80 11.45 14.89 -14.33
N HIS A 81 11.40 15.25 -13.03
CA HIS A 81 10.14 15.37 -12.28
C HIS A 81 9.29 16.51 -12.83
N PHE A 82 9.87 17.70 -13.06
CA PHE A 82 9.13 18.84 -13.61
C PHE A 82 8.60 18.56 -15.02
N ARG A 83 9.38 17.85 -15.87
CA ARG A 83 8.91 17.40 -17.17
C ARG A 83 7.68 16.52 -17.03
N GLY A 84 7.76 15.48 -16.21
CA GLY A 84 6.63 14.56 -15.99
C GLY A 84 5.38 15.29 -15.49
N LEU A 85 5.55 16.20 -14.53
CA LEU A 85 4.47 17.03 -14.00
C LEU A 85 3.80 17.87 -15.09
N LEU A 86 4.60 18.53 -15.92
CA LEU A 86 4.11 19.42 -16.97
C LEU A 86 3.49 18.67 -18.16
N ASP A 87 4.04 17.50 -18.52
CA ASP A 87 3.49 16.66 -19.58
C ASP A 87 2.12 16.09 -19.19
N VAL A 88 1.90 15.78 -17.91
CA VAL A 88 0.58 15.42 -17.40
C VAL A 88 -0.35 16.62 -17.44
N ALA A 89 0.08 17.79 -16.96
CA ALA A 89 -0.72 19.00 -16.97
C ALA A 89 -1.16 19.40 -18.39
N MET A 90 -0.25 19.33 -19.38
CA MET A 90 -0.55 19.68 -20.77
C MET A 90 -1.52 18.71 -21.44
N ARG A 91 -1.40 17.41 -21.16
CA ARG A 91 -2.36 16.40 -21.67
C ARG A 91 -3.77 16.55 -21.08
N ARG A 92 -3.89 17.27 -19.96
CA ARG A 92 -5.13 17.47 -19.20
C ARG A 92 -5.66 18.90 -19.30
N LEU A 93 -5.16 19.71 -20.25
CA LEU A 93 -5.76 21.00 -20.55
C LEU A 93 -7.16 20.81 -21.18
N PRO A 94 -8.17 21.63 -20.82
CA PRO A 94 -8.11 22.78 -19.91
C PRO A 94 -8.31 22.43 -18.42
N SER A 95 -8.53 21.17 -18.06
CA SER A 95 -8.91 20.71 -16.72
C SER A 95 -7.82 20.81 -15.64
N CYS A 96 -6.66 21.41 -15.91
CA CYS A 96 -5.59 21.60 -14.93
C CYS A 96 -5.91 22.79 -14.00
N THR A 97 -6.11 22.50 -12.72
CA THR A 97 -6.66 23.48 -11.76
C THR A 97 -5.60 24.11 -10.86
N ALA A 98 -4.58 23.37 -10.43
CA ALA A 98 -3.55 23.89 -9.53
C ALA A 98 -2.24 23.08 -9.53
N PHE A 99 -1.13 23.75 -9.22
CA PHE A 99 0.17 23.15 -8.89
C PHE A 99 0.51 23.36 -7.41
N TYR A 100 1.12 22.35 -6.77
CA TYR A 100 1.60 22.42 -5.38
C TYR A 100 0.57 22.97 -4.37
N LYS A 101 -0.71 22.59 -4.55
CA LYS A 101 -1.81 23.04 -3.72
C LYS A 101 -1.80 22.31 -2.38
N SER A 102 -1.94 23.06 -1.29
CA SER A 102 -1.97 22.50 0.06
C SER A 102 -3.40 22.39 0.54
N PHE A 103 -3.79 21.18 0.93
CA PHE A 103 -5.10 20.91 1.51
C PHE A 103 -4.95 20.60 3.00
N PRO A 104 -5.87 21.08 3.85
CA PRO A 104 -5.92 20.63 5.23
C PRO A 104 -6.23 19.13 5.26
N GLU A 105 -5.49 18.38 6.06
CA GLU A 105 -5.69 16.93 6.18
C GLU A 105 -6.97 16.63 7.00
N HIS A 106 -7.27 17.48 7.99
CA HIS A 106 -8.51 17.48 8.77
C HIS A 106 -8.95 18.92 9.10
N PRO A 107 -10.27 19.18 9.23
CA PRO A 107 -10.75 20.46 9.75
C PRO A 107 -10.24 20.68 11.18
N GLY A 108 -9.40 21.69 11.39
CA GLY A 108 -8.93 22.11 12.72
C GLY A 108 -7.58 21.55 13.18
N ILE A 109 -6.97 20.59 12.47
CA ILE A 109 -5.60 20.13 12.74
C ILE A 109 -4.67 20.84 11.75
N GLY A 110 -3.66 21.54 12.26
CA GLY A 110 -2.78 22.41 11.46
C GLY A 110 -1.87 21.71 10.43
N THR A 111 -2.02 20.39 10.24
CA THR A 111 -1.26 19.63 9.23
C THR A 111 -1.88 19.80 7.84
N LYS A 112 -1.03 20.15 6.87
CA LYS A 112 -1.42 20.36 5.47
C LYS A 112 -0.72 19.35 4.59
N ARG A 113 -1.46 18.69 3.71
CA ARG A 113 -0.93 17.82 2.66
C ARG A 113 -0.78 18.63 1.37
N GLN A 114 0.42 18.64 0.79
CA GLN A 114 0.67 19.28 -0.51
C GLN A 114 0.49 18.26 -1.64
N ILE A 115 -0.22 18.67 -2.68
CA ILE A 115 -0.44 17.91 -3.91
C ILE A 115 0.25 18.64 -5.05
N ASP A 116 1.13 17.95 -5.78
CA ASP A 116 1.98 18.56 -6.81
C ASP A 116 1.19 19.06 -8.03
N LEU A 117 0.12 18.37 -8.41
CA LEU A 117 -0.75 18.72 -9.54
C LEU A 117 -2.20 18.30 -9.30
N VAL A 118 -3.14 19.19 -9.57
CA VAL A 118 -4.60 18.97 -9.52
C VAL A 118 -5.16 19.12 -10.93
N VAL A 119 -5.79 18.07 -11.45
CA VAL A 119 -6.43 18.02 -12.77
C VAL A 119 -7.88 17.54 -12.66
N ASP A 120 -8.63 17.63 -13.76
CA ASP A 120 -10.02 17.21 -13.89
C ASP A 120 -10.94 17.93 -12.87
N ASP A 121 -10.73 19.25 -12.69
CA ASP A 121 -11.46 20.12 -11.75
C ASP A 121 -11.41 19.65 -10.28
N GLY A 122 -10.42 18.81 -9.94
CA GLY A 122 -10.34 18.18 -8.63
C GLY A 122 -11.35 17.05 -8.42
N ALA A 123 -12.04 16.55 -9.47
CA ALA A 123 -13.00 15.46 -9.39
C ALA A 123 -12.41 14.18 -8.77
N THR A 124 -11.10 13.95 -8.95
CA THR A 124 -10.37 12.84 -8.31
C THR A 124 -10.22 13.01 -6.79
N TRP A 125 -10.31 14.24 -6.27
CA TRP A 125 -10.20 14.59 -4.85
C TRP A 125 -11.56 14.88 -4.18
N MET A 126 -12.61 15.15 -4.97
CA MET A 126 -14.00 15.31 -4.51
C MET A 126 -14.66 14.02 -4.00
N ALA A 127 -13.88 12.94 -3.87
CA ALA A 127 -14.28 11.67 -3.25
C ALA A 127 -14.89 11.83 -1.84
N GLN A 128 -14.45 12.85 -1.09
CA GLN A 128 -14.97 13.12 0.25
C GLN A 128 -16.38 13.74 0.23
N ASN A 129 -16.79 14.40 -0.85
CA ASN A 129 -18.04 15.17 -0.90
C ASN A 129 -19.14 14.55 -1.80
N HIS A 130 -18.83 13.57 -2.66
CA HIS A 130 -19.82 12.94 -3.55
C HIS A 130 -19.63 11.41 -3.67
N GLN A 131 -20.00 10.66 -2.62
CA GLN A 131 -19.90 9.20 -2.54
C GLN A 131 -20.64 8.43 -3.66
N TYR A 132 -21.67 9.02 -4.30
CA TYR A 132 -22.53 8.30 -5.25
C TYR A 132 -22.01 8.24 -6.70
N PHE A 133 -21.00 9.06 -7.08
CA PHE A 133 -20.43 9.07 -8.44
C PHE A 133 -18.90 8.90 -8.45
N PHE A 134 -18.29 8.66 -7.30
CA PHE A 134 -16.85 8.46 -7.19
C PHE A 134 -16.45 7.11 -7.80
N LYS A 135 -15.72 7.15 -8.92
CA LYS A 135 -14.92 6.02 -9.38
C LYS A 135 -13.51 6.19 -8.82
N PRO A 136 -13.00 5.25 -8.02
CA PRO A 136 -11.64 5.34 -7.50
C PRO A 136 -10.65 5.45 -8.67
N PRO A 137 -9.70 6.39 -8.63
CA PRO A 137 -8.74 6.55 -9.71
C PRO A 137 -7.86 5.31 -9.84
N GLU A 138 -7.71 4.80 -11.06
CA GLU A 138 -6.71 3.79 -11.39
C GLU A 138 -5.32 4.43 -11.31
N VAL A 139 -4.54 4.05 -10.30
CA VAL A 139 -3.17 4.55 -10.13
C VAL A 139 -2.23 3.63 -10.90
N VAL A 140 -1.57 4.17 -11.92
CA VAL A 140 -0.66 3.43 -12.80
C VAL A 140 0.77 3.93 -12.63
N PHE A 141 1.71 3.03 -12.37
CA PHE A 141 3.14 3.30 -12.34
C PHE A 141 3.80 2.65 -13.56
N GLU A 142 4.28 3.47 -14.48
CA GLU A 142 4.99 3.02 -15.68
C GLU A 142 6.51 3.16 -15.50
N PHE A 143 7.20 2.02 -15.51
CA PHE A 143 8.65 1.89 -15.34
C PHE A 143 9.33 1.67 -16.70
N VAL A 144 9.95 2.73 -17.20
CA VAL A 144 10.57 2.75 -18.54
C VAL A 144 11.83 1.87 -18.63
N ASN A 145 12.54 1.67 -17.50
CA ASN A 145 13.81 0.93 -17.44
C ASN A 145 13.68 -0.44 -16.74
N GLY A 146 12.46 -0.97 -16.70
CA GLY A 146 12.14 -2.16 -15.94
C GLY A 146 11.87 -1.89 -14.47
N VAL A 147 11.15 -2.82 -13.86
CA VAL A 147 10.68 -2.74 -12.47
C VAL A 147 11.25 -3.92 -11.70
N PRO A 148 11.94 -3.69 -10.57
CA PRO A 148 12.31 -4.80 -9.69
C PRO A 148 11.07 -5.60 -9.33
N ASP A 149 11.10 -6.91 -9.53
CA ASP A 149 10.02 -7.86 -9.27
C ASP A 149 9.34 -7.64 -7.90
N MET A 150 10.16 -7.42 -6.89
CA MET A 150 9.76 -7.11 -5.52
C MET A 150 9.02 -5.78 -5.37
N LEU A 151 9.43 -4.76 -6.14
CA LEU A 151 8.79 -3.45 -6.17
C LEU A 151 7.47 -3.52 -6.94
N ALA A 152 7.44 -4.23 -8.07
CA ALA A 152 6.23 -4.45 -8.87
C ALA A 152 5.15 -5.10 -8.00
N ARG A 153 5.47 -6.25 -7.40
CA ARG A 153 4.56 -6.97 -6.48
C ARG A 153 4.08 -6.10 -5.33
N LYS A 154 4.96 -5.27 -4.75
CA LYS A 154 4.61 -4.38 -3.64
C LYS A 154 3.64 -3.26 -4.03
N LEU A 155 3.79 -2.70 -5.22
CA LEU A 155 2.88 -1.70 -5.78
C LEU A 155 1.54 -2.33 -6.16
N GLU A 156 1.55 -3.49 -6.78
CA GLU A 156 0.34 -4.26 -7.10
C GLU A 156 -0.44 -4.66 -5.84
N LEU A 157 0.26 -5.02 -4.75
CA LEU A 157 -0.34 -5.33 -3.45
C LEU A 157 -1.16 -4.18 -2.85
N ILE A 158 -0.89 -2.92 -3.23
CA ILE A 158 -1.67 -1.76 -2.79
C ILE A 158 -2.64 -1.23 -3.85
N GLY A 159 -2.89 -2.00 -4.91
CA GLY A 159 -3.83 -1.63 -5.97
C GLY A 159 -3.26 -0.63 -6.97
N VAL A 160 -1.93 -0.46 -7.02
CA VAL A 160 -1.26 0.30 -8.09
C VAL A 160 -0.97 -0.65 -9.23
N LYS A 161 -1.45 -0.32 -10.43
CA LYS A 161 -1.12 -1.06 -11.64
C LYS A 161 0.30 -0.72 -12.07
N VAL A 162 1.13 -1.74 -12.28
CA VAL A 162 2.52 -1.57 -12.70
C VAL A 162 2.64 -1.91 -14.18
N ILE A 163 3.28 -1.04 -14.95
CA ILE A 163 3.59 -1.25 -16.36
C ILE A 163 5.11 -1.19 -16.52
N GLY A 164 5.74 -2.21 -17.09
CA GLY A 164 7.17 -2.25 -17.31
C GLY A 164 7.70 -3.69 -17.37
N ARG A 165 8.94 -3.86 -17.83
CA ARG A 165 9.60 -5.17 -17.85
C ARG A 165 10.06 -5.53 -16.43
N GLU A 166 9.58 -6.64 -15.87
CA GLU A 166 10.11 -7.12 -14.58
C GLU A 166 11.60 -7.48 -14.69
N VAL A 167 12.38 -7.06 -13.70
CA VAL A 167 13.80 -7.38 -13.53
C VAL A 167 14.03 -7.94 -12.13
N ASP A 168 14.96 -8.88 -11.97
CA ASP A 168 15.29 -9.40 -10.65
C ASP A 168 15.90 -8.28 -9.80
N ILE A 169 15.40 -8.07 -8.59
CA ILE A 169 15.93 -7.05 -7.69
C ILE A 169 17.44 -7.22 -7.41
N ASN A 170 17.96 -8.45 -7.45
CA ASN A 170 19.38 -8.74 -7.24
C ASN A 170 20.25 -8.24 -8.40
N ASP A 171 19.68 -8.07 -9.60
CA ASP A 171 20.37 -7.48 -10.75
C ASP A 171 20.48 -5.95 -10.64
N VAL A 172 19.68 -5.33 -9.77
CA VAL A 172 19.59 -3.86 -9.61
C VAL A 172 20.22 -3.39 -8.31
N VAL A 173 20.10 -4.15 -7.22
CA VAL A 173 20.59 -3.79 -5.88
C VAL A 173 21.10 -5.03 -5.14
N LYS A 174 22.28 -4.93 -4.51
CA LYS A 174 22.75 -5.95 -3.55
C LYS A 174 21.96 -5.82 -2.24
N LEU A 175 20.99 -6.69 -2.04
CA LEU A 175 20.23 -6.75 -0.80
C LEU A 175 21.09 -7.33 0.34
N PRO A 176 20.91 -6.87 1.60
CA PRO A 176 21.48 -7.50 2.77
C PRO A 176 21.09 -8.97 2.85
N VAL A 177 21.98 -9.82 3.39
CA VAL A 177 21.82 -11.29 3.46
C VAL A 177 20.54 -11.71 4.22
N ASP A 178 20.02 -10.83 5.07
CA ASP A 178 18.85 -11.07 5.93
C ASP A 178 17.57 -10.38 5.44
N PHE A 179 17.57 -9.76 4.25
CA PHE A 179 16.44 -9.00 3.74
C PHE A 179 15.35 -9.93 3.19
N SER A 180 14.30 -10.17 3.98
CA SER A 180 13.16 -11.01 3.58
C SER A 180 11.93 -10.20 3.13
N LEU A 181 11.19 -10.76 2.17
CA LEU A 181 9.86 -10.29 1.72
C LEU A 181 8.90 -9.97 2.87
N HIS A 182 9.01 -10.72 3.96
CA HIS A 182 8.17 -10.63 5.13
C HIS A 182 8.37 -9.30 5.88
N ASP A 183 9.61 -8.83 6.02
CA ASP A 183 9.92 -7.56 6.71
C ASP A 183 9.47 -6.33 5.90
N ALA A 184 9.64 -6.36 4.57
CA ALA A 184 9.28 -5.25 3.70
C ALA A 184 7.75 -5.03 3.58
N CYS A 185 6.95 -6.09 3.78
CA CYS A 185 5.49 -6.03 3.77
C CYS A 185 4.91 -5.63 5.14
N SER A 186 5.57 -6.02 6.23
CA SER A 186 5.17 -5.71 7.62
C SER A 186 5.10 -4.20 7.87
N ASP A 187 6.10 -3.44 7.44
CA ASP A 187 6.16 -1.99 7.67
C ASP A 187 5.12 -1.19 6.86
N MET A 188 4.72 -1.67 5.68
CA MET A 188 3.65 -1.03 4.92
C MET A 188 2.26 -1.35 5.46
N LEU A 189 2.05 -2.56 6.02
CA LEU A 189 0.80 -2.90 6.70
C LEU A 189 0.55 -1.97 7.90
N LYS A 190 1.60 -1.57 8.64
CA LYS A 190 1.49 -0.57 9.72
C LYS A 190 1.02 0.80 9.20
N GLY A 191 1.50 1.25 8.04
CA GLY A 191 1.06 2.50 7.42
C GLY A 191 -0.36 2.48 6.85
N LEU A 192 -0.90 1.29 6.51
CA LEU A 192 -2.32 1.11 6.18
C LEU A 192 -3.21 0.95 7.43
N GLU A 193 -2.68 0.41 8.53
CA GLU A 193 -3.39 0.34 9.82
C GLU A 193 -3.81 1.72 10.31
N THR A 194 -2.93 2.72 10.27
CA THR A 194 -3.25 4.09 10.68
C THR A 194 -4.39 4.67 9.84
N ARG A 195 -4.37 4.45 8.52
CA ARG A 195 -5.42 4.94 7.60
C ARG A 195 -6.76 4.23 7.75
N CYS A 196 -6.75 2.93 8.08
CA CYS A 196 -7.96 2.13 8.27
C CYS A 196 -8.63 2.35 9.63
N VAL A 197 -7.87 2.79 10.64
CA VAL A 197 -8.39 3.15 11.97
C VAL A 197 -8.93 4.57 11.98
N GLU A 198 -8.27 5.52 11.31
CA GLU A 198 -8.75 6.90 11.19
C GLU A 198 -9.98 7.03 10.27
N SER A 199 -10.11 6.18 9.23
CA SER A 199 -11.29 6.17 8.34
C SER A 199 -12.54 5.49 8.92
N ARG A 200 -12.53 5.06 10.20
CA ARG A 200 -13.68 4.41 10.86
C ARG A 200 -14.21 5.12 12.11
N HIS A 201 -14.04 6.43 12.16
CA HIS A 201 -15.02 7.31 12.81
C HIS A 201 -16.04 7.89 11.81
N CYS A 202 -16.36 7.14 10.75
CA CYS A 202 -17.69 7.25 10.15
C CYS A 202 -18.64 6.46 11.07
N GLU A 203 -19.26 7.15 12.01
CA GLU A 203 -20.62 6.80 12.40
C GLU A 203 -21.46 6.90 11.13
N ILE A 204 -21.57 5.78 10.41
CA ILE A 204 -22.65 5.61 9.43
C ILE A 204 -23.90 5.53 10.31
N GLU A 205 -24.60 6.65 10.45
CA GLU A 205 -25.96 6.65 10.97
C GLU A 205 -26.77 5.60 10.18
N GLY A 206 -27.02 4.44 10.81
CA GLY A 206 -27.94 3.42 10.30
C GLY A 206 -27.41 2.02 9.93
N SER A 207 -26.13 1.68 10.13
CA SER A 207 -25.67 0.28 9.93
C SER A 207 -24.79 -0.22 11.07
N SER A 208 -25.41 -0.54 12.21
CA SER A 208 -24.76 -1.44 13.16
C SER A 208 -24.71 -2.83 12.52
N VAL A 209 -23.51 -3.30 12.18
CA VAL A 209 -23.37 -4.70 11.78
C VAL A 209 -23.52 -5.55 13.04
N ASP A 210 -24.72 -6.11 13.19
CA ASP A 210 -25.09 -6.90 14.37
C ASP A 210 -24.65 -8.37 14.27
N THR A 211 -24.06 -8.78 13.14
CA THR A 211 -23.63 -10.17 12.90
C THR A 211 -22.15 -10.26 12.54
N ILE A 212 -21.42 -11.17 13.20
CA ILE A 212 -20.01 -11.47 12.94
C ILE A 212 -19.88 -12.90 12.41
N ASN A 213 -19.19 -13.06 11.29
CA ASN A 213 -18.78 -14.37 10.76
C ASN A 213 -17.38 -14.72 11.27
N LEU A 214 -17.25 -15.84 11.97
CA LEU A 214 -15.98 -16.26 12.54
C LEU A 214 -15.20 -17.11 11.52
N ASP A 215 -14.02 -16.63 11.09
CA ASP A 215 -13.04 -17.47 10.40
C ASP A 215 -12.30 -18.36 11.41
N VAL A 216 -11.63 -19.40 10.90
CA VAL A 216 -10.82 -20.35 11.65
C VAL A 216 -9.81 -19.64 12.56
N THR A 217 -9.12 -18.63 12.04
CA THR A 217 -8.12 -17.87 12.82
C THR A 217 -8.74 -17.12 13.99
N ALA A 218 -9.92 -16.52 13.82
CA ALA A 218 -10.65 -15.85 14.91
C ALA A 218 -11.16 -16.86 15.95
N VAL A 219 -11.61 -18.05 15.52
CA VAL A 219 -11.98 -19.11 16.46
C VAL A 219 -10.77 -19.53 17.31
N PHE A 220 -9.58 -19.68 16.72
CA PHE A 220 -8.38 -20.02 17.50
C PHE A 220 -7.98 -18.94 18.49
N VAL A 221 -8.20 -17.66 18.21
CA VAL A 221 -8.04 -16.60 19.23
C VAL A 221 -8.97 -16.83 20.43
N LEU A 222 -10.20 -17.31 20.20
CA LEU A 222 -11.21 -17.53 21.23
C LEU A 222 -11.03 -18.82 22.04
N ILE A 223 -10.24 -19.79 21.56
CA ILE A 223 -10.13 -21.12 22.20
C ILE A 223 -8.71 -21.56 22.49
N SER A 224 -7.70 -20.96 21.87
CA SER A 224 -6.31 -21.42 22.02
C SER A 224 -5.81 -21.20 23.43
N SER A 225 -5.03 -22.14 23.94
CA SER A 225 -4.32 -21.94 25.20
C SER A 225 -3.33 -20.77 25.10
N LEU A 226 -2.78 -20.47 23.92
CA LEU A 226 -1.82 -19.37 23.75
C LEU A 226 -2.42 -18.00 24.13
N THR A 227 -3.71 -17.79 23.84
CA THR A 227 -4.43 -16.53 24.13
C THR A 227 -5.15 -16.54 25.49
N HIS A 228 -5.15 -17.68 26.20
CA HIS A 228 -5.84 -17.86 27.48
C HIS A 228 -4.85 -18.12 28.62
N GLU A 229 -5.28 -17.79 29.83
CA GLU A 229 -4.53 -18.08 31.05
C GLU A 229 -3.09 -17.54 30.95
N ASN A 230 -2.09 -18.37 31.28
CA ASN A 230 -0.68 -18.04 31.15
C ASN A 230 -0.03 -18.69 29.92
N GLY A 231 -0.80 -19.08 28.90
CA GLY A 231 -0.25 -19.78 27.74
C GLY A 231 0.77 -18.93 26.97
N ALA A 232 0.54 -17.62 26.85
CA ALA A 232 1.54 -16.71 26.29
C ALA A 232 2.83 -16.60 27.12
N GLN A 233 2.89 -17.13 28.35
CA GLN A 233 4.09 -17.20 29.19
C GLN A 233 4.75 -18.59 29.21
N TYR A 234 4.16 -19.55 28.51
CA TYR A 234 4.71 -20.89 28.37
C TYR A 234 5.85 -20.90 27.34
N ASP A 235 6.87 -21.74 27.58
CA ASP A 235 7.96 -21.97 26.63
C ASP A 235 7.65 -23.22 25.80
N TYR A 236 7.39 -23.02 24.52
CA TYR A 236 6.99 -24.08 23.59
C TYR A 236 8.22 -24.66 22.87
N ASP A 237 8.22 -25.96 22.60
CA ASP A 237 9.27 -26.59 21.78
C ASP A 237 9.36 -26.02 20.36
N SER A 238 8.28 -25.38 19.89
CA SER A 238 8.19 -24.77 18.57
C SER A 238 8.60 -23.30 18.59
N GLN A 239 9.61 -22.96 17.77
CA GLN A 239 10.01 -21.57 17.52
C GLN A 239 8.86 -20.69 17.02
N LEU A 240 7.96 -21.25 16.19
CA LEU A 240 6.81 -20.53 15.66
C LEU A 240 5.82 -20.17 16.79
N LEU A 241 5.52 -21.10 17.68
CA LEU A 241 4.62 -20.86 18.81
C LEU A 241 5.24 -19.87 19.80
N ASN A 242 6.55 -19.94 20.03
CA ASN A 242 7.26 -18.97 20.85
C ASN A 242 7.25 -17.55 20.24
N ALA A 243 7.35 -17.43 18.91
CA ALA A 243 7.18 -16.15 18.23
C ALA A 243 5.75 -15.60 18.39
N GLN A 244 4.73 -16.45 18.27
CA GLN A 244 3.33 -16.08 18.49
C GLN A 244 3.07 -15.67 19.96
N ALA A 245 3.62 -16.40 20.93
CA ALA A 245 3.52 -16.05 22.35
C ALA A 245 4.18 -14.70 22.64
N ALA A 246 5.33 -14.40 22.03
CA ALA A 246 5.98 -13.10 22.13
C ALA A 246 5.14 -11.96 21.53
N GLN A 247 4.39 -12.22 20.45
CA GLN A 247 3.45 -11.26 19.89
C GLN A 247 2.22 -11.06 20.79
N GLU A 248 1.64 -12.14 21.32
CA GLU A 248 0.50 -12.09 22.24
C GLU A 248 0.83 -11.29 23.51
N ARG A 249 2.05 -11.43 24.06
CA ARG A 249 2.53 -10.62 25.19
C ARG A 249 2.62 -9.12 24.88
N LYS A 250 2.89 -8.74 23.62
CA LYS A 250 3.00 -7.34 23.20
C LYS A 250 1.63 -6.73 22.88
N LYS A 251 0.76 -7.47 22.19
CA LYS A 251 -0.55 -7.01 21.74
C LYS A 251 -1.56 -8.18 21.80
N PRO A 252 -2.23 -8.39 22.94
CA PRO A 252 -3.15 -9.51 23.13
C PRO A 252 -4.33 -9.48 22.15
N ALA A 253 -4.55 -10.57 21.42
CA ALA A 253 -5.61 -10.66 20.42
C ALA A 253 -7.00 -10.89 21.05
N LEU A 254 -7.08 -11.68 22.12
CA LEU A 254 -8.35 -12.09 22.72
C LEU A 254 -9.20 -10.91 23.23
N PRO A 255 -8.68 -9.95 24.02
CA PRO A 255 -9.48 -8.82 24.50
C PRO A 255 -10.02 -7.94 23.37
N LEU A 256 -9.23 -7.76 22.31
CA LEU A 256 -9.62 -6.99 21.13
C LEU A 256 -10.77 -7.66 20.38
N LEU A 257 -10.66 -8.98 20.17
CA LEU A 257 -11.71 -9.75 19.52
C LEU A 257 -12.99 -9.80 20.35
N LEU A 258 -12.89 -10.04 21.67
CA LEU A 258 -14.04 -10.04 22.58
C LEU A 258 -14.78 -8.71 22.56
N LYS A 259 -14.06 -7.58 22.55
CA LYS A 259 -14.66 -6.25 22.41
C LYS A 259 -15.41 -6.09 21.08
N ALA A 260 -14.85 -6.63 19.98
CA ALA A 260 -15.44 -6.49 18.65
C ALA A 260 -16.71 -7.33 18.43
N ILE A 261 -16.83 -8.47 19.13
CA ILE A 261 -17.94 -9.42 19.00
C ILE A 261 -19.00 -9.29 20.12
N LYS A 262 -18.75 -8.44 21.12
CA LYS A 262 -19.67 -8.25 22.25
C LYS A 262 -21.06 -7.85 21.75
N ASP A 263 -22.09 -8.50 22.29
CA ASP A 263 -23.51 -8.24 22.03
C ASP A 263 -23.92 -8.40 20.55
N LYS A 264 -23.17 -9.18 19.77
CA LYS A 264 -23.45 -9.48 18.36
C LYS A 264 -23.84 -10.93 18.16
N ARG A 265 -24.64 -11.19 17.13
CA ARG A 265 -24.90 -12.54 16.63
C ARG A 265 -23.62 -13.11 16.01
N LEU A 266 -23.25 -14.32 16.39
CA LEU A 266 -22.07 -15.00 15.87
C LEU A 266 -22.48 -16.12 14.94
N ILE A 267 -21.95 -16.11 13.72
CA ILE A 267 -22.12 -17.18 12.75
C ILE A 267 -20.76 -17.78 12.36
N ILE A 268 -20.76 -19.02 11.90
CA ILE A 268 -19.61 -19.66 11.26
C ILE A 268 -20.09 -20.49 10.07
N CYS A 269 -19.43 -20.32 8.92
CA CYS A 269 -19.74 -21.12 7.73
C CYS A 269 -19.27 -22.57 7.88
N ARG A 270 -19.89 -23.49 7.14
CA ARG A 270 -19.62 -24.93 7.21
C ARG A 270 -18.16 -25.25 6.87
N THR A 271 -17.59 -24.57 5.87
CA THR A 271 -16.16 -24.69 5.52
C THR A 271 -15.23 -24.32 6.67
N ALA A 272 -15.47 -23.19 7.35
CA ALA A 272 -14.65 -22.77 8.50
C ALA A 272 -14.86 -23.71 9.69
N TYR A 273 -16.11 -24.08 9.99
CA TYR A 273 -16.44 -24.99 11.08
C TYR A 273 -15.76 -26.35 10.93
N ASN A 274 -15.87 -26.99 9.76
CA ASN A 274 -15.25 -28.29 9.50
C ASN A 274 -13.73 -28.23 9.62
N SER A 275 -13.13 -27.12 9.17
CA SER A 275 -11.70 -26.89 9.32
C SER A 275 -11.28 -26.77 10.78
N VAL A 276 -12.04 -26.04 11.60
CA VAL A 276 -11.80 -25.97 13.05
C VAL A 276 -11.94 -27.35 13.69
N GLN A 277 -12.99 -28.10 13.37
CA GLN A 277 -13.21 -29.45 13.91
C GLN A 277 -12.06 -30.40 13.55
N SER A 278 -11.58 -30.35 12.31
CA SER A 278 -10.41 -31.13 11.88
C SER A 278 -9.19 -30.81 12.74
N ILE A 279 -8.84 -29.53 12.91
CA ILE A 279 -7.69 -29.12 13.72
C ILE A 279 -7.87 -29.53 15.19
N LEU A 280 -9.06 -29.31 15.76
CA LEU A 280 -9.38 -29.70 17.14
C LEU A 280 -9.22 -31.21 17.37
N SER A 281 -9.58 -32.03 16.39
CA SER A 281 -9.43 -33.48 16.48
C SER A 281 -7.97 -33.93 16.44
N THR A 282 -7.11 -33.18 15.74
CA THR A 282 -5.71 -33.55 15.50
C THR A 282 -4.76 -33.06 16.59
N VAL A 283 -4.85 -31.78 16.99
CA VAL A 283 -3.80 -31.14 17.80
C VAL A 283 -4.29 -30.55 19.13
N ALA A 284 -5.61 -30.41 19.34
CA ALA A 284 -6.09 -29.64 20.48
C ALA A 284 -6.08 -30.41 21.81
N GLY A 285 -5.63 -29.72 22.86
CA GLY A 285 -5.65 -30.19 24.24
C GLY A 285 -7.06 -30.15 24.87
N PRO A 286 -7.23 -30.72 26.08
CA PRO A 286 -8.53 -30.76 26.76
C PRO A 286 -9.12 -29.38 27.04
N GLY A 287 -8.29 -28.40 27.40
CA GLY A 287 -8.74 -27.02 27.64
C GLY A 287 -9.27 -26.32 26.38
N GLU A 288 -8.58 -26.50 25.25
CA GLU A 288 -9.00 -25.94 23.96
C GLU A 288 -10.29 -26.60 23.47
N LYS A 289 -10.43 -27.91 23.66
CA LYS A 289 -11.67 -28.65 23.35
C LYS A 289 -12.84 -28.18 24.22
N ALA A 290 -12.62 -27.96 25.51
CA ALA A 290 -13.65 -27.43 26.41
C ALA A 290 -14.11 -26.02 25.98
N ARG A 291 -13.17 -25.12 25.68
CA ARG A 291 -13.49 -23.76 25.18
C ARG A 291 -14.21 -23.80 23.83
N ALA A 292 -13.82 -24.69 22.92
CA ALA A 292 -14.51 -24.88 21.64
C ALA A 292 -15.96 -25.33 21.83
N ASN A 293 -16.21 -26.30 22.72
CA ASN A 293 -17.55 -26.76 23.02
C ASN A 293 -18.43 -25.64 23.59
N GLU A 294 -17.89 -24.79 24.48
CA GLU A 294 -18.61 -23.63 25.00
C GLU A 294 -18.86 -22.56 23.94
N LEU A 295 -17.89 -22.32 23.04
CA LEU A 295 -18.03 -21.38 21.93
C LEU A 295 -19.14 -21.82 20.98
N PHE A 296 -19.14 -23.08 20.53
CA PHE A 296 -20.11 -23.57 19.54
C PHE A 296 -21.53 -23.73 20.07
N LYS A 297 -21.76 -23.64 21.39
CA LYS A 297 -23.12 -23.46 21.94
C LYS A 297 -23.71 -22.08 21.64
N LYS A 298 -22.86 -21.09 21.36
CA LYS A 298 -23.23 -19.67 21.17
C LYS A 298 -23.11 -19.21 19.72
N VAL A 299 -22.44 -19.98 18.87
CA VAL A 299 -22.21 -19.65 17.46
C VAL A 299 -23.15 -20.48 16.59
N GLU A 300 -23.87 -19.82 15.70
CA GLU A 300 -24.73 -20.45 14.72
C GLU A 300 -23.92 -20.97 13.52
N ILE A 301 -24.08 -22.25 13.17
CA ILE A 301 -23.41 -22.82 12.00
C ILE A 301 -24.31 -22.65 10.77
N VAL A 302 -23.84 -21.89 9.79
CA VAL A 302 -24.58 -21.54 8.57
C VAL A 302 -24.03 -22.28 7.35
N GLU A 303 -24.86 -22.44 6.33
CA GLU A 303 -24.43 -23.03 5.05
C GLU A 303 -23.49 -22.10 4.28
N ASP A 304 -22.56 -22.70 3.55
CA ASP A 304 -21.63 -21.99 2.69
C ASP A 304 -22.39 -21.30 1.54
N LYS A 305 -22.18 -19.99 1.40
CA LYS A 305 -22.82 -19.18 0.37
C LYS A 305 -21.80 -18.23 -0.25
N LEU A 306 -21.82 -18.11 -1.57
CA LEU A 306 -21.05 -17.08 -2.26
C LEU A 306 -21.99 -15.92 -2.59
N SER A 307 -21.60 -14.72 -2.23
CA SER A 307 -22.24 -13.51 -2.73
C SER A 307 -21.85 -13.24 -4.18
N ASP A 308 -22.66 -12.45 -4.89
CA ASP A 308 -22.41 -12.08 -6.28
C ASP A 308 -21.02 -11.43 -6.46
N ARG A 309 -20.65 -10.49 -5.57
CA ARG A 309 -19.34 -9.82 -5.63
C ARG A 309 -18.16 -10.72 -5.30
N THR A 310 -18.36 -11.72 -4.46
CA THR A 310 -17.28 -12.65 -4.12
C THR A 310 -17.16 -13.73 -5.18
N ALA A 311 -18.26 -14.13 -5.83
CA ALA A 311 -18.24 -15.09 -6.93
C ALA A 311 -17.37 -14.60 -8.11
N THR A 312 -17.37 -13.29 -8.40
CA THR A 312 -16.58 -12.68 -9.49
C THR A 312 -15.07 -12.60 -9.23
N LEU A 313 -14.60 -12.83 -8.00
CA LEU A 313 -13.17 -12.81 -7.68
C LEU A 313 -12.42 -13.92 -8.43
N LYS A 314 -11.33 -13.56 -9.10
CA LYS A 314 -10.39 -14.49 -9.73
C LYS A 314 -9.48 -15.12 -8.67
N LEU A 315 -9.31 -16.43 -8.76
CA LEU A 315 -8.40 -17.15 -7.87
C LEU A 315 -6.96 -16.67 -8.06
N SER A 316 -6.21 -16.62 -6.97
CA SER A 316 -4.79 -16.31 -6.92
C SER A 316 -4.18 -16.97 -5.69
N ASP A 317 -2.86 -16.88 -5.52
CA ASP A 317 -2.18 -17.37 -4.31
C ASP A 317 -2.74 -16.75 -3.02
N GLN A 318 -3.29 -15.53 -3.12
CA GLN A 318 -3.87 -14.79 -1.99
C GLN A 318 -5.41 -14.93 -1.89
N ILE A 319 -6.07 -15.34 -2.99
CA ILE A 319 -7.51 -15.62 -3.06
C ILE A 319 -7.69 -17.11 -3.38
N ASN A 320 -7.49 -17.94 -2.37
CA ASN A 320 -7.79 -19.37 -2.49
C ASN A 320 -9.30 -19.63 -2.34
N GLU A 321 -9.74 -20.80 -2.82
CA GLU A 321 -11.15 -21.19 -2.86
C GLU A 321 -11.80 -21.21 -1.47
N ARG A 322 -11.06 -21.71 -0.46
CA ARG A 322 -11.53 -21.73 0.93
C ARG A 322 -11.79 -20.34 1.48
N ALA A 323 -10.84 -19.42 1.33
CA ALA A 323 -10.99 -18.04 1.77
C ALA A 323 -12.14 -17.36 1.01
N LYS A 324 -12.24 -17.61 -0.30
CA LYS A 324 -13.34 -17.11 -1.12
C LYS A 324 -14.71 -17.54 -0.58
N VAL A 325 -14.87 -18.80 -0.17
CA VAL A 325 -16.11 -19.29 0.47
C VAL A 325 -16.36 -18.63 1.83
N ILE A 326 -15.34 -18.54 2.69
CA ILE A 326 -15.50 -17.99 4.06
C ILE A 326 -15.88 -16.51 4.01
N PHE A 327 -15.16 -15.71 3.21
CA PHE A 327 -15.47 -14.28 3.05
C PHE A 327 -16.77 -14.06 2.28
N GLY A 328 -17.03 -14.87 1.25
CA GLY A 328 -18.28 -14.82 0.49
C GLY A 328 -19.51 -15.15 1.34
N THR A 329 -19.36 -16.05 2.30
CA THR A 329 -20.45 -16.42 3.21
C THR A 329 -20.72 -15.28 4.19
N GLY A 330 -19.69 -14.71 4.80
CA GLY A 330 -19.85 -13.52 5.65
C GLY A 330 -20.56 -12.41 4.90
N ASP A 331 -20.14 -12.15 3.66
CA ASP A 331 -20.76 -11.15 2.80
C ASP A 331 -22.23 -11.43 2.48
N TYR A 332 -22.56 -12.67 2.08
CA TYR A 332 -23.93 -13.10 1.79
C TYR A 332 -24.87 -12.89 2.98
N TYR A 333 -24.42 -13.24 4.19
CA TYR A 333 -25.19 -13.05 5.43
C TYR A 333 -25.10 -11.63 6.00
N LYS A 334 -24.49 -10.68 5.29
CA LYS A 334 -24.25 -9.29 5.74
C LYS A 334 -23.52 -9.22 7.09
N ALA A 335 -22.61 -10.18 7.30
CA ALA A 335 -21.81 -10.31 8.50
C ALA A 335 -20.38 -9.84 8.26
N VAL A 336 -19.80 -9.14 9.24
CA VAL A 336 -18.37 -8.81 9.19
C VAL A 336 -17.56 -10.08 9.52
N THR A 337 -16.69 -10.49 8.60
CA THR A 337 -15.79 -11.63 8.82
C THR A 337 -14.62 -11.24 9.71
N ALA A 338 -14.49 -11.88 10.87
CA ALA A 338 -13.35 -11.76 11.77
C ALA A 338 -12.28 -12.79 11.38
N THR A 339 -11.07 -12.33 11.05
CA THR A 339 -9.98 -13.18 10.51
C THR A 339 -8.60 -12.50 10.64
N ALA A 340 -7.54 -13.31 10.68
CA ALA A 340 -6.15 -12.88 10.53
C ALA A 340 -5.66 -12.88 9.06
N ASN A 341 -6.45 -13.42 8.11
CA ASN A 341 -6.08 -13.43 6.69
C ASN A 341 -6.35 -12.06 6.03
N ARG A 342 -5.45 -11.12 6.29
CA ARG A 342 -5.53 -9.75 5.77
C ARG A 342 -5.22 -9.68 4.27
N HIS A 343 -4.40 -10.60 3.77
CA HIS A 343 -4.00 -10.63 2.36
C HIS A 343 -5.18 -10.88 1.43
N PHE A 344 -6.13 -11.74 1.83
CA PHE A 344 -7.36 -11.93 1.07
C PHE A 344 -8.12 -10.62 0.88
N VAL A 345 -8.29 -9.83 1.95
CA VAL A 345 -9.05 -8.57 1.89
C VAL A 345 -8.41 -7.59 0.91
N PHE A 346 -7.08 -7.44 0.94
CA PHE A 346 -6.36 -6.58 0.01
C PHE A 346 -6.47 -7.06 -1.44
N ALA A 347 -6.26 -8.36 -1.68
CA ALA A 347 -6.36 -8.95 -3.00
C ALA A 347 -7.79 -8.88 -3.56
N ALA A 348 -8.82 -9.02 -2.73
CA ALA A 348 -10.20 -8.88 -3.16
C ALA A 348 -10.52 -7.43 -3.53
N ILE A 349 -10.04 -6.45 -2.76
CA ILE A 349 -10.24 -5.02 -3.07
C ILE A 349 -9.64 -4.67 -4.44
N SER A 350 -8.48 -5.24 -4.80
CA SER A 350 -7.84 -4.96 -6.10
C SER A 350 -8.50 -5.66 -7.31
N GLN A 351 -9.49 -6.53 -7.10
CA GLN A 351 -10.20 -7.24 -8.18
C GLN A 351 -11.65 -6.82 -8.37
N VAL A 352 -12.28 -6.24 -7.35
CA VAL A 352 -13.69 -5.82 -7.39
C VAL A 352 -13.84 -4.40 -7.96
N TRP A 353 -12.73 -3.72 -8.27
CA TRP A 353 -12.70 -2.35 -8.76
C TRP A 353 -11.67 -2.15 -9.87
#